data_AF-A0A2Z5E7C9-F1
#
_entry.id   AF-A0A2Z5E7C9-F1
#
_cell.length_a   1.000
_cell.length_b   1.000
_cell.length_c   1.000
_cell.angle_alpha   90.00
_cell.angle_beta   90.00
_cell.angle_gamma   90.00
#
_symmetry.space_group_name_H-M   'P 1'
#
loop_
_entity.id
_entity.type
_entity.pdbx_description
1 polymer ?
#
loop_
_entity_poly.entity_id
_entity_poly.type
_entity_poly.pdbx_seq_one_letter_code
_entity_poly.pdbx_strand_id
1 'polypeptide(L)'
;MSDMTLPNPDETIVPTVRTSVSPGLPGWLLANAASFAFTSYQTGQLFLIGVMPDGSISLNQQNYAQAMGLSAQGGRLYLASKFQIWRLENMLQPGEVGNGSFDAVFVPRNAQTTGDLDVHELGVDRDGRVVFVNTSFSCLATLDLTHSFRSVWKPPFVTALAPGDRCHLNGLAIADGAPAYVTSVARCDTPGGWRQHRSDGGVLIDVRTDTVVAEGFSMPHSPRVVGDKVLLLDSGHGLLVEIDPATAARREIAFLTGFMRGLAIHGDHALITLSKPRNGTFAGLPLEQALDQRGCEAWCGVAIVNLSSGAIVEWLRLEGDITELFDVVALPGIRRPMSLGVGSPELMDTITFRA
;
A
#
# COMPACT_ATOMS: atom_id res chain seq x y z
N MET A 1 9.80 6.78 46.70
CA MET A 1 10.81 7.03 45.66
C MET A 1 11.30 5.67 45.20
N SER A 2 10.68 5.15 44.15
CA SER A 2 11.08 3.90 43.49
C SER A 2 11.77 4.29 42.20
N ASP A 3 13.03 3.88 42.08
CA ASP A 3 13.91 4.09 40.96
C ASP A 3 13.32 3.41 39.71
N MET A 4 12.70 4.19 38.82
CA MET A 4 12.40 3.77 37.46
C MET A 4 13.59 4.18 36.61
N THR A 5 14.56 3.28 36.49
CA THR A 5 15.54 3.34 35.41
C THR A 5 14.78 3.22 34.09
N LEU A 6 14.65 4.35 33.38
CA LEU A 6 14.19 4.35 31.99
C LEU A 6 15.18 3.51 31.17
N PRO A 7 14.70 2.64 30.25
CA PRO A 7 15.58 1.88 29.38
C PRO A 7 16.45 2.83 28.56
N ASN A 8 17.69 2.41 28.33
CA ASN A 8 18.69 3.15 27.57
C ASN A 8 18.16 3.43 26.15
N PRO A 9 18.05 4.70 25.69
CA PRO A 9 17.41 5.04 24.41
C PRO A 9 18.24 4.67 23.17
N ASP A 10 19.40 4.05 23.35
CA ASP A 10 20.44 3.89 22.32
C ASP A 10 20.62 2.44 21.79
N GLU A 11 19.76 1.51 22.19
CA GLU A 11 19.65 0.21 21.52
C GLU A 11 18.47 0.21 20.55
N THR A 12 18.54 1.06 19.52
CA THR A 12 17.73 0.83 18.32
C THR A 12 18.25 -0.43 17.65
N ILE A 13 17.58 -1.57 17.89
CA ILE A 13 17.80 -2.79 17.11
C ILE A 13 17.44 -2.44 15.66
N VAL A 14 18.47 -2.22 14.82
CA VAL A 14 18.28 -2.01 13.39
C VAL A 14 17.81 -3.35 12.81
N PRO A 15 16.61 -3.43 12.20
CA PRO A 15 16.12 -4.68 11.62
C PRO A 15 17.15 -5.22 10.62
N THR A 16 17.52 -6.48 10.75
CA THR A 16 18.41 -7.13 9.79
C THR A 16 17.57 -7.62 8.63
N VAL A 17 17.76 -7.01 7.45
CA VAL A 17 17.02 -7.34 6.23
C VAL A 17 18.00 -7.64 5.12
N ARG A 18 17.87 -8.84 4.55
CA ARG A 18 18.54 -9.22 3.31
C ARG A 18 17.56 -9.06 2.17
N THR A 19 17.99 -8.38 1.11
CA THR A 19 17.22 -8.22 -0.11
C THR A 19 17.83 -9.07 -1.20
N SER A 20 16.99 -9.80 -1.92
CA SER A 20 17.33 -10.47 -3.17
C SER A 20 16.33 -10.08 -4.25
N VAL A 21 16.73 -10.16 -5.51
CA VAL A 21 15.89 -9.81 -6.66
C VAL A 21 16.05 -10.85 -7.75
N SER A 22 15.04 -11.00 -8.60
CA SER A 22 15.21 -11.75 -9.84
C SER A 22 16.27 -11.08 -10.73
N PRO A 23 17.08 -11.87 -11.48
CA PRO A 23 18.12 -11.30 -12.34
C PRO A 23 17.61 -10.30 -13.40
N GLY A 24 16.36 -10.46 -13.83
CA GLY A 24 15.74 -9.60 -14.85
C GLY A 24 15.16 -8.29 -14.32
N LEU A 25 15.00 -8.13 -13.01
CA LEU A 25 14.32 -6.97 -12.42
C LEU A 25 14.92 -5.62 -12.84
N PRO A 26 16.26 -5.40 -12.81
CA PRO A 26 16.82 -4.13 -13.27
C PRO A 26 16.49 -3.83 -14.73
N GLY A 27 16.59 -4.84 -15.60
CA GLY A 27 16.27 -4.72 -17.01
C GLY A 27 14.79 -4.41 -17.23
N TRP A 28 13.90 -5.06 -16.48
CA TRP A 28 12.47 -4.82 -16.54
C TRP A 28 12.11 -3.38 -16.12
N LEU A 29 12.71 -2.88 -15.03
CA LEU A 29 12.48 -1.50 -14.55
C LEU A 29 12.91 -0.46 -15.59
N LEU A 30 14.09 -0.64 -16.20
CA LEU A 30 14.58 0.24 -17.26
C LEU A 30 13.70 0.17 -18.52
N ALA A 31 13.33 -1.04 -18.96
CA ALA A 31 12.52 -1.24 -20.17
C ALA A 31 11.10 -0.68 -20.03
N ASN A 32 10.52 -0.72 -18.82
CA ASN A 32 9.20 -0.18 -18.53
C ASN A 32 9.25 1.29 -18.06
N ALA A 33 10.43 1.92 -18.09
CA ALA A 33 10.66 3.29 -17.62
C ALA A 33 10.03 3.56 -16.24
N ALA A 34 10.25 2.65 -15.29
CA ALA A 34 9.61 2.69 -14.00
C ALA A 34 10.58 2.38 -12.86
N SER A 35 10.26 2.95 -11.71
CA SER A 35 10.67 2.49 -10.39
C SER A 35 9.40 2.16 -9.59
N PHE A 36 9.55 1.75 -8.34
CA PHE A 36 8.41 1.58 -7.44
C PHE A 36 8.78 1.89 -6.00
N ALA A 37 7.77 2.16 -5.19
CA ALA A 37 7.91 2.31 -3.76
C ALA A 37 6.91 1.42 -3.03
N PHE A 38 7.27 0.93 -1.85
CA PHE A 38 6.39 0.10 -1.03
C PHE A 38 6.63 0.36 0.45
N THR A 39 5.68 -0.05 1.28
CA THR A 39 5.73 0.18 2.73
C THR A 39 5.78 -1.12 3.52
N SER A 40 6.44 -1.08 4.68
CA SER A 40 6.30 -2.08 5.75
C SER A 40 5.77 -1.40 7.00
N TYR A 41 4.55 -1.76 7.40
CA TYR A 41 3.96 -1.21 8.61
C TYR A 41 4.61 -1.82 9.87
N GLN A 42 5.13 -3.06 9.78
CA GLN A 42 5.79 -3.76 10.88
C GLN A 42 7.00 -2.97 11.40
N THR A 43 7.80 -2.42 10.50
CA THR A 43 9.01 -1.66 10.81
C THR A 43 8.87 -0.16 10.64
N GLY A 44 7.76 0.31 10.06
CA GLY A 44 7.53 1.72 9.76
C GLY A 44 8.34 2.24 8.58
N GLN A 45 8.75 1.37 7.66
CA GLN A 45 9.67 1.72 6.59
C GLN A 45 8.95 2.03 5.28
N LEU A 46 9.40 3.09 4.60
CA LEU A 46 9.16 3.37 3.19
C LEU A 46 10.39 2.95 2.40
N PHE A 47 10.20 2.10 1.39
CA PHE A 47 11.22 1.67 0.45
C PHE A 47 11.00 2.31 -0.91
N LEU A 48 12.07 2.78 -1.55
CA LEU A 48 12.06 3.23 -2.94
C LEU A 48 13.11 2.42 -3.72
N ILE A 49 12.65 1.75 -4.79
CA ILE A 49 13.43 0.79 -5.58
C ILE A 49 13.66 1.36 -6.97
N GLY A 50 14.92 1.40 -7.40
CA GLY A 50 15.31 1.86 -8.72
C GLY A 50 16.53 1.10 -9.25
N VAL A 51 17.20 1.68 -10.25
CA VAL A 51 18.38 1.05 -10.90
C VAL A 51 19.54 2.03 -10.98
N MET A 52 20.65 1.73 -10.29
CA MET A 52 21.88 2.52 -10.29
C MET A 52 22.54 2.61 -11.69
N PRO A 53 23.44 3.59 -11.95
CA PRO A 53 24.13 3.71 -13.24
C PRO A 53 24.86 2.43 -13.70
N ASP A 54 25.34 1.62 -12.75
CA ASP A 54 26.05 0.37 -13.02
C ASP A 54 25.10 -0.82 -13.30
N GLY A 55 23.79 -0.60 -13.30
CA GLY A 55 22.77 -1.61 -13.54
C GLY A 55 22.34 -2.39 -12.29
N SER A 56 22.92 -2.11 -11.12
CA SER A 56 22.49 -2.73 -9.86
C SER A 56 21.16 -2.12 -9.35
N ILE A 57 20.45 -2.86 -8.51
CA ILE A 57 19.24 -2.32 -7.86
C ILE A 57 19.64 -1.29 -6.81
N SER A 58 19.03 -0.10 -6.90
CA SER A 58 19.04 0.91 -5.84
C SER A 58 17.90 0.62 -4.87
N LEU A 59 18.20 0.57 -3.57
CA LEU A 59 17.23 0.50 -2.49
C LEU A 59 17.47 1.67 -1.54
N ASN A 60 16.55 2.63 -1.54
CA ASN A 60 16.50 3.71 -0.55
C ASN A 60 15.42 3.39 0.48
N GLN A 61 15.70 3.65 1.75
CA GLN A 61 14.80 3.33 2.85
C GLN A 61 14.71 4.51 3.82
N GLN A 62 13.50 4.85 4.26
CA GLN A 62 13.25 5.86 5.28
C GLN A 62 12.25 5.39 6.33
N ASN A 63 12.42 5.86 7.57
CA ASN A 63 11.59 5.47 8.70
C ASN A 63 10.49 6.48 8.98
N TYR A 64 9.31 5.99 9.32
CA TYR A 64 8.12 6.70 9.75
C TYR A 64 7.51 5.99 10.96
N ALA A 65 6.65 6.69 11.70
CA ALA A 65 5.89 6.09 12.79
C ALA A 65 4.81 5.17 12.22
N GLN A 66 5.17 3.94 11.85
CA GLN A 66 4.40 3.04 10.99
C GLN A 66 4.27 3.61 9.56
N ALA A 67 4.36 2.75 8.54
CA ALA A 67 4.18 3.12 7.15
C ALA A 67 3.10 2.21 6.56
N MET A 68 1.96 2.80 6.18
CA MET A 68 0.76 2.09 5.75
C MET A 68 0.44 2.42 4.29
N GLY A 69 -0.74 2.97 4.00
CA GLY A 69 -1.15 3.32 2.64
C GLY A 69 -0.17 4.27 1.96
N LEU A 70 -0.01 4.12 0.66
CA LEU A 70 0.93 4.86 -0.18
C LEU A 70 0.25 5.28 -1.48
N SER A 71 0.41 6.53 -1.89
CA SER A 71 -0.09 7.02 -3.17
C SER A 71 0.97 7.84 -3.89
N ALA A 72 1.04 7.71 -5.21
CA ALA A 72 1.94 8.48 -6.06
C ALA A 72 1.13 9.22 -7.14
N GLN A 73 1.27 10.54 -7.19
CA GLN A 73 0.64 11.34 -8.25
C GLN A 73 1.38 12.64 -8.48
N GLY A 74 1.64 12.98 -9.75
CA GLY A 74 2.14 14.30 -10.15
C GLY A 74 3.47 14.70 -9.50
N GLY A 75 4.41 13.76 -9.36
CA GLY A 75 5.71 14.02 -8.72
C GLY A 75 5.66 14.10 -7.19
N ARG A 76 4.57 13.62 -6.58
CA ARG A 76 4.38 13.56 -5.14
C ARG A 76 4.19 12.14 -4.67
N LEU A 77 4.63 11.89 -3.43
CA LEU A 77 4.23 10.72 -2.66
C LEU A 77 3.36 11.18 -1.50
N TYR A 78 2.31 10.43 -1.22
CA TYR A 78 1.51 10.57 -0.01
C TYR A 78 1.62 9.28 0.78
N LEU A 79 1.94 9.40 2.07
CA LEU A 79 2.18 8.27 2.95
C LEU A 79 1.31 8.41 4.20
N ALA A 80 0.45 7.43 4.43
CA ALA A 80 -0.20 7.27 5.73
C ALA A 80 0.77 6.63 6.73
N SER A 81 0.93 7.28 7.88
CA SER A 81 1.58 6.72 9.06
C SER A 81 0.54 6.47 10.16
N LYS A 82 0.98 5.98 11.32
CA LYS A 82 0.11 5.64 12.45
C LYS A 82 -0.83 6.78 12.85
N PHE A 83 -0.38 8.02 12.80
CA PHE A 83 -1.18 9.16 13.24
C PHE A 83 -1.04 10.41 12.37
N GLN A 84 -0.38 10.30 11.21
CA GLN A 84 -0.19 11.40 10.28
C GLN A 84 -0.39 10.93 8.84
N ILE A 85 -0.82 11.87 7.99
CA ILE A 85 -0.71 11.71 6.53
C ILE A 85 0.35 12.69 6.05
N TRP A 86 1.42 12.14 5.46
CA TRP A 86 2.55 12.86 4.93
C TRP A 86 2.39 13.15 3.45
N ARG A 87 2.82 14.35 3.03
CA ARG A 87 3.02 14.72 1.63
C ARG A 87 4.51 14.98 1.39
N LEU A 88 5.09 14.19 0.51
CA LEU A 88 6.45 14.33 0.05
C LEU A 88 6.44 14.91 -1.37
N GLU A 89 7.32 15.89 -1.61
CA GLU A 89 7.47 16.53 -2.92
C GLU A 89 8.79 16.09 -3.54
N ASN A 90 8.81 15.74 -4.83
CA ASN A 90 10.06 15.70 -5.56
C ASN A 90 10.63 17.13 -5.66
N MET A 91 11.79 17.36 -5.06
CA MET A 91 12.41 18.69 -5.04
C MET A 91 13.15 19.05 -6.33
N LEU A 92 13.46 18.07 -7.17
CA LEU A 92 14.28 18.25 -8.35
C LEU A 92 13.49 18.89 -9.51
N GLN A 93 14.13 19.81 -10.22
CA GLN A 93 13.67 20.30 -11.51
C GLN A 93 14.01 19.30 -12.63
N PRO A 94 13.35 19.38 -13.80
CA PRO A 94 13.67 18.52 -14.94
C PRO A 94 15.16 18.55 -15.31
N GLY A 95 15.81 17.39 -15.29
CA GLY A 95 17.22 17.23 -15.63
C GLY A 95 18.20 17.36 -14.46
N GLU A 96 17.73 17.80 -13.29
CA GLU A 96 18.56 17.80 -12.07
C GLU A 96 18.76 16.37 -11.54
N VAL A 97 19.85 16.20 -10.80
CA VAL A 97 20.21 14.93 -10.17
C VAL A 97 20.57 15.20 -8.71
N GLY A 98 19.90 14.50 -7.79
CA GLY A 98 20.19 14.52 -6.36
C GLY A 98 21.29 13.53 -5.98
N ASN A 99 22.14 13.91 -5.02
CA ASN A 99 23.22 13.07 -4.48
C ASN A 99 24.03 12.33 -5.58
N GLY A 100 24.31 13.03 -6.68
CA GLY A 100 25.12 12.55 -7.81
C GLY A 100 24.49 11.47 -8.71
N SER A 101 23.35 10.87 -8.35
CA SER A 101 22.76 9.77 -9.15
C SER A 101 21.24 9.65 -9.13
N PHE A 102 20.52 10.31 -8.23
CA PHE A 102 19.06 10.12 -8.10
C PHE A 102 18.29 11.12 -8.96
N ASP A 103 17.36 10.64 -9.78
CA ASP A 103 16.56 11.46 -10.70
C ASP A 103 15.20 11.89 -10.10
N ALA A 104 14.92 11.46 -8.86
CA ALA A 104 13.88 12.03 -8.02
C ALA A 104 14.33 12.01 -6.55
N VAL A 105 14.12 13.14 -5.85
CA VAL A 105 14.39 13.26 -4.41
C VAL A 105 13.12 13.74 -3.73
N PHE A 106 12.42 12.80 -3.09
CA PHE A 106 11.20 13.07 -2.36
C PHE A 106 11.53 13.61 -0.96
N VAL A 107 11.02 14.81 -0.65
CA VAL A 107 11.24 15.48 0.63
C VAL A 107 9.91 15.59 1.37
N PRO A 108 9.78 15.11 2.61
CA PRO A 108 8.58 15.34 3.42
C PRO A 108 8.40 16.84 3.69
N ARG A 109 7.39 17.46 3.07
CA ARG A 109 7.12 18.91 3.16
C ARG A 109 5.92 19.24 4.03
N ASN A 110 4.98 18.32 4.18
CA ASN A 110 3.80 18.52 5.00
C ASN A 110 3.38 17.22 5.67
N ALA A 111 2.88 17.34 6.90
CA ALA A 111 2.23 16.26 7.63
C ALA A 111 0.98 16.80 8.30
N GLN A 112 -0.11 16.08 8.22
CA GLN A 112 -1.32 16.40 8.97
C GLN A 112 -1.57 15.34 10.02
N THR A 113 -1.61 15.76 11.29
CA THR A 113 -1.89 14.88 12.42
C THR A 113 -3.38 14.55 12.47
N THR A 114 -3.70 13.26 12.37
CA THR A 114 -5.06 12.73 12.39
C THR A 114 -5.38 11.97 13.67
N GLY A 115 -4.36 11.49 14.39
CA GLY A 115 -4.55 10.40 15.35
C GLY A 115 -4.65 9.05 14.65
N ASP A 116 -4.81 7.98 15.43
CA ASP A 116 -4.85 6.61 14.90
C ASP A 116 -6.20 6.32 14.24
N LEU A 117 -6.24 6.51 12.91
CA LEU A 117 -7.39 6.22 12.06
C LEU A 117 -7.25 4.89 11.32
N ASP A 118 -6.12 4.20 11.51
CA ASP A 118 -5.79 2.94 10.82
C ASP A 118 -5.92 3.08 9.29
N VAL A 119 -5.22 4.07 8.71
CA VAL A 119 -5.39 4.44 7.30
C VAL A 119 -4.74 3.40 6.38
N HIS A 120 -5.58 2.54 5.81
CA HIS A 120 -5.12 1.43 4.98
C HIS A 120 -4.76 1.84 3.55
N GLU A 121 -5.50 2.75 2.95
CA GLU A 121 -5.25 3.15 1.57
C GLU A 121 -5.67 4.59 1.35
N LEU A 122 -4.98 5.28 0.45
CA LEU A 122 -5.28 6.66 0.09
C LEU A 122 -5.03 6.93 -1.39
N GLY A 123 -5.73 7.93 -1.90
CA GLY A 123 -5.53 8.48 -3.21
C GLY A 123 -5.75 9.98 -3.20
N VAL A 124 -5.55 10.59 -4.35
CA VAL A 124 -5.78 12.03 -4.53
C VAL A 124 -6.76 12.20 -5.68
N ASP A 125 -7.82 12.96 -5.42
CA ASP A 125 -8.84 13.24 -6.42
C ASP A 125 -8.36 14.32 -7.42
N ARG A 126 -9.18 14.60 -8.44
CA ARG A 126 -8.88 15.57 -9.51
C ARG A 126 -8.62 16.99 -8.98
N ASP A 127 -9.16 17.31 -7.81
CA ASP A 127 -9.01 18.64 -7.18
C ASP A 127 -7.75 18.70 -6.29
N GLY A 128 -6.96 17.62 -6.25
CA GLY A 128 -5.76 17.54 -5.43
C GLY A 128 -6.03 17.25 -3.96
N ARG A 129 -7.27 16.87 -3.60
CA ARG A 129 -7.64 16.54 -2.22
C ARG A 129 -7.30 15.08 -1.94
N VAL A 130 -6.64 14.86 -0.80
CA VAL A 130 -6.39 13.51 -0.29
C VAL A 130 -7.71 12.89 0.17
N VAL A 131 -8.02 11.72 -0.37
CA VAL A 131 -9.12 10.86 0.08
C VAL A 131 -8.52 9.56 0.55
N PHE A 132 -8.94 9.09 1.73
CA PHE A 132 -8.35 7.92 2.36
C PHE A 132 -9.39 7.05 3.03
N VAL A 133 -9.07 5.77 3.14
CA VAL A 133 -9.82 4.78 3.90
C VAL A 133 -9.53 5.01 5.38
N ASN A 134 -10.54 5.40 6.14
CA ASN A 134 -10.50 5.43 7.59
C ASN A 134 -11.13 4.14 8.11
N THR A 135 -10.30 3.11 8.28
CA THR A 135 -10.74 1.78 8.69
C THR A 135 -11.34 1.80 10.09
N SER A 136 -10.72 2.54 11.02
CA SER A 136 -11.21 2.70 12.40
C SER A 136 -12.66 3.18 12.48
N PHE A 137 -13.08 4.06 11.56
CA PHE A 137 -14.44 4.62 11.48
C PHE A 137 -15.27 4.07 10.32
N SER A 138 -14.75 3.08 9.57
CA SER A 138 -15.44 2.41 8.45
C SER A 138 -16.01 3.38 7.42
N CYS A 139 -15.19 4.35 6.99
CA CYS A 139 -15.61 5.38 6.03
C CYS A 139 -14.46 5.81 5.11
N LEU A 140 -14.79 6.40 3.96
CA LEU A 140 -13.85 7.25 3.24
C LEU A 140 -13.85 8.63 3.87
N ALA A 141 -12.66 9.19 4.02
CA ALA A 141 -12.43 10.45 4.68
C ALA A 141 -11.46 11.34 3.89
N THR A 142 -11.45 12.61 4.25
CA THR A 142 -10.47 13.59 3.82
C THR A 142 -9.94 14.34 5.03
N LEU A 143 -8.83 15.05 4.85
CA LEU A 143 -8.18 15.85 5.89
C LEU A 143 -9.06 17.03 6.30
N ASP A 144 -9.02 17.38 7.59
CA ASP A 144 -9.66 18.57 8.16
C ASP A 144 -8.63 19.37 8.96
N LEU A 145 -8.46 20.67 8.72
CA LEU A 145 -7.37 21.43 9.36
C LEU A 145 -7.61 21.72 10.85
N THR A 146 -8.83 21.55 11.35
CA THR A 146 -9.19 21.78 12.75
C THR A 146 -9.37 20.46 13.50
N HIS A 147 -9.95 19.47 12.84
CA HIS A 147 -10.24 18.14 13.39
C HIS A 147 -9.37 17.06 12.76
N SER A 148 -9.46 15.82 13.20
CA SER A 148 -8.69 14.72 12.63
C SER A 148 -8.99 14.45 11.15
N PHE A 149 -10.28 14.44 10.79
CA PHE A 149 -10.75 14.12 9.45
C PHE A 149 -12.21 14.58 9.26
N ARG A 150 -12.65 14.61 8.01
CA ARG A 150 -14.05 14.72 7.61
C ARG A 150 -14.43 13.51 6.78
N SER A 151 -15.52 12.82 7.14
CA SER A 151 -16.05 11.74 6.31
C SER A 151 -16.62 12.31 5.01
N VAL A 152 -16.28 11.67 3.89
CA VAL A 152 -16.82 12.03 2.56
C VAL A 152 -17.77 10.97 2.02
N TRP A 153 -17.68 9.74 2.52
CA TRP A 153 -18.58 8.64 2.20
C TRP A 153 -18.46 7.53 3.26
N LYS A 154 -19.53 6.77 3.48
CA LYS A 154 -19.52 5.53 4.26
C LYS A 154 -20.45 4.51 3.60
N PRO A 155 -20.21 3.20 3.72
CA PRO A 155 -21.13 2.20 3.21
C PRO A 155 -22.54 2.39 3.82
N PRO A 156 -23.64 2.17 3.08
CA PRO A 156 -25.00 2.37 3.61
C PRO A 156 -25.33 1.53 4.84
N PHE A 157 -24.71 0.35 4.96
CA PHE A 157 -24.92 -0.55 6.08
C PHE A 157 -24.19 -0.10 7.36
N VAL A 158 -23.24 0.84 7.30
CA VAL A 158 -22.60 1.43 8.49
C VAL A 158 -23.49 2.56 8.99
N THR A 159 -24.20 2.38 10.10
CA THR A 159 -25.24 3.34 10.51
C THR A 159 -24.70 4.58 11.21
N ALA A 160 -23.51 4.51 11.82
CA ALA A 160 -22.91 5.60 12.57
C ALA A 160 -21.40 5.74 12.33
N LEU A 161 -20.92 6.99 12.27
CA LEU A 161 -19.48 7.30 12.30
C LEU A 161 -18.99 7.21 13.75
N ALA A 162 -18.57 6.01 14.13
CA ALA A 162 -18.01 5.74 15.44
C ALA A 162 -16.79 4.83 15.28
N PRO A 163 -15.81 4.92 16.20
CA PRO A 163 -14.71 3.98 16.21
C PRO A 163 -15.25 2.55 16.38
N GLY A 164 -14.49 1.59 15.88
CA GLY A 164 -14.78 0.18 16.11
C GLY A 164 -14.42 -0.74 14.97
N ASP A 165 -13.92 -0.23 13.83
CA ASP A 165 -13.52 -1.04 12.67
C ASP A 165 -14.59 -2.10 12.39
N ARG A 166 -15.77 -1.62 11.98
CA ARG A 166 -16.99 -2.44 11.94
C ARG A 166 -16.90 -3.47 10.82
N CYS A 167 -16.62 -2.98 9.62
CA CYS A 167 -16.65 -3.77 8.40
C CYS A 167 -15.25 -4.09 7.82
N HIS A 168 -14.20 -3.49 8.40
CA HIS A 168 -12.84 -3.47 7.84
C HIS A 168 -12.82 -2.99 6.40
N LEU A 169 -13.31 -1.76 6.19
CA LEU A 169 -13.09 -1.01 4.96
C LEU A 169 -11.58 -0.79 4.85
N ASN A 170 -10.95 -1.28 3.80
CA ASN A 170 -9.49 -1.33 3.72
C ASN A 170 -8.91 -0.92 2.36
N GLY A 171 -9.70 -0.95 1.28
CA GLY A 171 -9.21 -0.60 -0.06
C GLY A 171 -9.95 0.55 -0.72
N LEU A 172 -9.29 1.25 -1.63
CA LEU A 172 -9.79 2.40 -2.39
C LEU A 172 -9.20 2.43 -3.81
N ALA A 173 -10.07 2.51 -4.80
CA ALA A 173 -9.73 2.85 -6.17
C ALA A 173 -10.18 4.28 -6.49
N ILE A 174 -9.24 5.13 -6.92
CA ILE A 174 -9.56 6.39 -7.60
C ILE A 174 -9.64 6.10 -9.10
N ALA A 175 -10.75 6.46 -9.74
CA ALA A 175 -10.90 6.42 -11.20
C ALA A 175 -11.53 7.72 -11.69
N ASP A 176 -11.07 8.20 -12.86
CA ASP A 176 -11.48 9.51 -13.41
C ASP A 176 -11.35 10.66 -12.39
N GLY A 177 -10.32 10.57 -11.54
CA GLY A 177 -10.02 11.52 -10.49
C GLY A 177 -11.08 11.61 -9.38
N ALA A 178 -11.84 10.56 -9.11
CA ALA A 178 -12.74 10.47 -7.95
C ALA A 178 -12.74 9.06 -7.34
N PRO A 179 -13.12 8.88 -6.05
CA PRO A 179 -13.37 7.57 -5.48
C PRO A 179 -14.41 6.78 -6.29
N ALA A 180 -14.04 5.59 -6.75
CA ALA A 180 -14.86 4.75 -7.61
C ALA A 180 -15.24 3.43 -6.95
N TYR A 181 -14.26 2.74 -6.36
CA TYR A 181 -14.50 1.46 -5.70
C TYR A 181 -13.78 1.38 -4.37
N VAL A 182 -14.33 0.57 -3.47
CA VAL A 182 -13.70 0.21 -2.20
C VAL A 182 -13.84 -1.28 -1.93
N THR A 183 -12.92 -1.83 -1.13
CA THR A 183 -13.04 -3.18 -0.59
C THR A 183 -13.34 -3.14 0.90
N SER A 184 -14.13 -4.10 1.36
CA SER A 184 -14.49 -4.29 2.78
C SER A 184 -14.50 -5.79 3.08
N VAL A 185 -14.05 -6.20 4.26
CA VAL A 185 -13.97 -7.63 4.63
C VAL A 185 -15.35 -8.22 4.96
N ALA A 186 -16.29 -7.39 5.38
CA ALA A 186 -17.65 -7.84 5.65
C ALA A 186 -18.67 -6.71 5.47
N ARG A 187 -19.94 -7.07 5.36
CA ARG A 187 -21.08 -6.14 5.41
C ARG A 187 -21.69 -6.12 6.81
N CYS A 188 -20.97 -5.56 7.77
CA CYS A 188 -21.41 -5.54 9.16
C CYS A 188 -21.25 -4.15 9.81
N ASP A 189 -22.07 -3.91 10.82
CA ASP A 189 -22.15 -2.63 11.55
C ASP A 189 -21.90 -2.79 13.06
N THR A 190 -21.34 -3.93 13.45
CA THR A 190 -20.94 -4.23 14.82
C THR A 190 -19.43 -4.01 14.94
N PRO A 191 -18.93 -3.32 15.99
CA PRO A 191 -17.50 -3.16 16.21
C PRO A 191 -16.75 -4.49 16.09
N GLY A 192 -15.78 -4.55 15.18
CA GLY A 192 -14.97 -5.72 14.90
C GLY A 192 -15.69 -6.94 14.32
N GLY A 193 -16.95 -6.81 13.90
CA GLY A 193 -17.79 -7.93 13.43
C GLY A 193 -17.23 -8.66 12.22
N TRP A 194 -16.45 -7.97 11.38
CA TRP A 194 -15.81 -8.54 10.19
C TRP A 194 -14.92 -9.76 10.47
N ARG A 195 -14.37 -9.90 11.69
CA ARG A 195 -13.45 -10.99 12.05
C ARG A 195 -14.06 -12.38 11.85
N GLN A 196 -15.38 -12.51 12.01
CA GLN A 196 -16.10 -13.77 11.82
C GLN A 196 -16.33 -14.12 10.34
N HIS A 197 -16.08 -13.17 9.44
CA HIS A 197 -16.39 -13.27 8.00
C HIS A 197 -15.14 -13.12 7.12
N ARG A 198 -13.94 -13.24 7.71
CA ARG A 198 -12.65 -13.09 7.01
C ARG A 198 -12.44 -14.06 5.84
N SER A 199 -13.11 -15.21 5.83
CA SER A 199 -12.92 -16.24 4.81
C SER A 199 -13.67 -15.98 3.51
N ASP A 200 -14.83 -15.33 3.57
CA ASP A 200 -15.75 -15.24 2.43
C ASP A 200 -16.71 -14.04 2.45
N GLY A 201 -16.70 -13.20 3.50
CA GLY A 201 -17.60 -12.06 3.63
C GLY A 201 -17.21 -10.83 2.82
N GLY A 202 -16.05 -10.86 2.16
CA GLY A 202 -15.45 -9.72 1.51
C GLY A 202 -16.24 -9.25 0.30
N VAL A 203 -16.29 -7.93 0.11
CA VAL A 203 -17.06 -7.27 -0.94
C VAL A 203 -16.27 -6.19 -1.66
N LEU A 204 -16.60 -6.01 -2.94
CA LEU A 204 -16.25 -4.85 -3.76
C LEU A 204 -17.49 -3.96 -3.87
N ILE A 205 -17.36 -2.69 -3.49
CA ILE A 205 -18.48 -1.72 -3.48
C ILE A 205 -18.16 -0.60 -4.46
N ASP A 206 -19.11 -0.28 -5.33
CA ASP A 206 -19.09 0.94 -6.13
C ASP A 206 -19.55 2.13 -5.27
N VAL A 207 -18.63 3.07 -5.05
CA VAL A 207 -18.85 4.25 -4.19
C VAL A 207 -19.84 5.22 -4.83
N ARG A 208 -19.98 5.20 -6.15
CA ARG A 208 -20.81 6.16 -6.89
C ARG A 208 -22.29 5.82 -6.81
N THR A 209 -22.60 4.54 -6.60
CA THR A 209 -23.96 3.98 -6.59
C THR A 209 -24.30 3.23 -5.32
N ASP A 210 -23.39 3.21 -4.34
CA ASP A 210 -23.51 2.46 -3.08
C ASP A 210 -23.76 0.95 -3.25
N THR A 211 -23.43 0.40 -4.43
CA THR A 211 -23.80 -0.96 -4.81
C THR A 211 -22.66 -1.93 -4.56
N VAL A 212 -22.96 -3.09 -3.94
CA VAL A 212 -22.03 -4.23 -3.90
C VAL A 212 -22.02 -4.87 -5.28
N VAL A 213 -20.89 -4.77 -5.99
CA VAL A 213 -20.75 -5.26 -7.37
C VAL A 213 -20.17 -6.68 -7.45
N ALA A 214 -19.46 -7.11 -6.41
CA ALA A 214 -18.99 -8.48 -6.24
C ALA A 214 -18.78 -8.81 -4.76
N GLU A 215 -18.90 -10.09 -4.40
CA GLU A 215 -18.79 -10.60 -3.03
C GLU A 215 -18.16 -12.00 -3.00
N GLY A 216 -17.97 -12.57 -1.81
CA GLY A 216 -17.36 -13.89 -1.65
C GLY A 216 -15.84 -13.87 -1.53
N PHE A 217 -15.23 -12.71 -1.33
CA PHE A 217 -13.77 -12.58 -1.21
C PHE A 217 -13.30 -12.88 0.22
N SER A 218 -12.08 -13.39 0.35
CA SER A 218 -11.38 -13.50 1.62
C SER A 218 -10.44 -12.32 1.79
N MET A 219 -10.75 -11.43 2.73
CA MET A 219 -9.92 -10.27 3.06
C MET A 219 -9.50 -9.46 1.81
N PRO A 220 -10.43 -8.91 1.01
CA PRO A 220 -10.10 -8.24 -0.25
C PRO A 220 -9.31 -6.94 -0.02
N HIS A 221 -8.35 -6.61 -0.89
CA HIS A 221 -7.55 -5.37 -0.79
C HIS A 221 -7.30 -4.69 -2.15
N SER A 222 -6.97 -3.40 -2.06
CA SER A 222 -6.37 -2.56 -3.12
C SER A 222 -7.02 -2.71 -4.50
N PRO A 223 -8.31 -2.34 -4.66
CA PRO A 223 -8.95 -2.37 -5.95
C PRO A 223 -8.29 -1.38 -6.93
N ARG A 224 -8.17 -1.74 -8.20
CA ARG A 224 -7.64 -0.91 -9.29
C ARG A 224 -8.55 -0.99 -10.50
N VAL A 225 -8.88 0.15 -11.09
CA VAL A 225 -9.66 0.19 -12.33
C VAL A 225 -8.71 0.04 -13.52
N VAL A 226 -9.00 -0.93 -14.40
CA VAL A 226 -8.24 -1.20 -15.62
C VAL A 226 -9.22 -1.35 -16.77
N GLY A 227 -9.32 -0.32 -17.61
CA GLY A 227 -10.35 -0.26 -18.65
C GLY A 227 -11.75 -0.24 -18.04
N ASP A 228 -12.59 -1.19 -18.44
CA ASP A 228 -13.95 -1.40 -17.91
C ASP A 228 -13.99 -2.40 -16.75
N LYS A 229 -12.85 -2.94 -16.32
CA LYS A 229 -12.72 -3.95 -15.27
C LYS A 229 -12.17 -3.37 -13.98
N VAL A 230 -12.39 -4.10 -12.89
CA VAL A 230 -11.78 -3.81 -11.59
C VAL A 230 -10.93 -5.01 -11.20
N LEU A 231 -9.64 -4.79 -11.02
CA LEU A 231 -8.74 -5.77 -10.41
C LEU A 231 -8.72 -5.56 -8.90
N LEU A 232 -8.61 -6.63 -8.13
CA LEU A 232 -8.39 -6.56 -6.69
C LEU A 232 -7.60 -7.78 -6.20
N LEU A 233 -7.11 -7.70 -4.97
CA LEU A 233 -6.46 -8.80 -4.29
C LEU A 233 -7.48 -9.56 -3.44
N ASP A 234 -7.72 -10.83 -3.74
CA ASP A 234 -8.44 -11.77 -2.87
C ASP A 234 -7.43 -12.41 -1.91
N SER A 235 -6.97 -11.60 -0.95
CA SER A 235 -5.72 -11.82 -0.21
C SER A 235 -5.71 -13.10 0.62
N GLY A 236 -6.85 -13.47 1.21
CA GLY A 236 -6.97 -14.70 1.97
C GLY A 236 -7.05 -15.96 1.12
N HIS A 237 -7.30 -15.83 -0.19
CA HIS A 237 -7.16 -16.92 -1.17
C HIS A 237 -5.81 -16.89 -1.90
N GLY A 238 -5.02 -15.81 -1.78
CA GLY A 238 -3.76 -15.65 -2.51
C GLY A 238 -3.93 -15.33 -4.00
N LEU A 239 -5.06 -14.75 -4.41
CA LEU A 239 -5.40 -14.54 -5.81
C LEU A 239 -5.42 -13.05 -6.21
N LEU A 240 -4.80 -12.73 -7.34
CA LEU A 240 -5.14 -11.53 -8.11
C LEU A 240 -6.36 -11.86 -8.98
N VAL A 241 -7.42 -11.08 -8.84
CA VAL A 241 -8.69 -11.32 -9.56
C VAL A 241 -9.10 -10.08 -10.36
N GLU A 242 -9.70 -10.33 -11.52
CA GLU A 242 -10.39 -9.33 -12.34
C GLU A 242 -11.89 -9.54 -12.20
N ILE A 243 -12.61 -8.43 -12.01
CA ILE A 243 -14.06 -8.37 -11.89
C ILE A 243 -14.62 -7.50 -13.02
N ASP A 244 -15.62 -8.03 -13.70
CA ASP A 244 -16.50 -7.24 -14.54
C ASP A 244 -17.62 -6.64 -13.67
N PRO A 245 -17.63 -5.32 -13.42
CA PRO A 245 -18.59 -4.70 -12.52
C PRO A 245 -20.02 -4.69 -13.07
N ALA A 246 -20.23 -4.93 -14.37
CA ALA A 246 -21.56 -4.97 -14.98
C ALA A 246 -22.22 -6.34 -14.85
N THR A 247 -21.43 -7.42 -14.80
CA THR A 247 -21.93 -8.80 -14.75
C THR A 247 -21.58 -9.55 -13.47
N ALA A 248 -20.73 -8.96 -12.61
CA ALA A 248 -20.08 -9.60 -11.47
C ALA A 248 -19.21 -10.82 -11.85
N ALA A 249 -18.89 -11.01 -13.13
CA ALA A 249 -18.05 -12.10 -13.58
C ALA A 249 -16.63 -11.96 -13.02
N ARG A 250 -16.09 -13.05 -12.48
CA ARG A 250 -14.75 -13.13 -11.88
C ARG A 250 -13.82 -13.95 -12.77
N ARG A 251 -12.62 -13.43 -13.03
CA ARG A 251 -11.49 -14.16 -13.62
C ARG A 251 -10.31 -14.12 -12.66
N GLU A 252 -9.76 -15.29 -12.35
CA GLU A 252 -8.51 -15.39 -11.59
C GLU A 252 -7.34 -15.18 -12.55
N ILE A 253 -6.49 -14.19 -12.26
CA ILE A 253 -5.33 -13.86 -13.10
C ILE A 253 -4.11 -14.66 -12.63
N ALA A 254 -3.82 -14.62 -11.34
CA ALA A 254 -2.61 -15.23 -10.78
C ALA A 254 -2.82 -15.67 -9.34
N PHE A 255 -2.16 -16.76 -8.96
CA PHE A 255 -1.97 -17.15 -7.57
C PHE A 255 -0.57 -16.73 -7.10
N LEU A 256 -0.48 -16.13 -5.92
CA LEU A 256 0.77 -15.65 -5.32
C LEU A 256 0.99 -16.26 -3.94
N THR A 257 2.25 -16.61 -3.65
CA THR A 257 2.64 -17.30 -2.41
C THR A 257 2.92 -16.32 -1.27
N GLY A 258 1.87 -15.64 -0.80
CA GLY A 258 1.93 -14.72 0.34
C GLY A 258 0.60 -13.99 0.55
N PHE A 259 0.42 -13.43 1.76
CA PHE A 259 -0.73 -12.57 2.03
C PHE A 259 -0.51 -11.21 1.39
N MET A 260 -1.44 -10.77 0.54
CA MET A 260 -1.28 -9.57 -0.28
C MET A 260 -2.04 -8.38 0.30
N ARG A 261 -1.50 -7.17 0.16
CA ARG A 261 -2.19 -5.94 0.59
C ARG A 261 -2.14 -4.83 -0.45
N GLY A 262 -0.97 -4.57 -1.01
CA GLY A 262 -0.73 -3.50 -1.97
C GLY A 262 -0.81 -4.01 -3.39
N LEU A 263 -1.47 -3.25 -4.26
CA LEU A 263 -1.54 -3.50 -5.69
C LEU A 263 -1.28 -2.19 -6.45
N ALA A 264 -0.39 -2.20 -7.44
CA ALA A 264 -0.25 -1.12 -8.40
C ALA A 264 -0.26 -1.66 -9.83
N ILE A 265 -0.83 -0.89 -10.76
CA ILE A 265 -0.84 -1.23 -12.18
C ILE A 265 0.14 -0.32 -12.91
N HIS A 266 1.00 -0.91 -13.73
CA HIS A 266 1.93 -0.20 -14.61
C HIS A 266 1.99 -0.89 -15.98
N GLY A 267 1.40 -0.26 -16.99
CA GLY A 267 1.19 -0.88 -18.29
C GLY A 267 0.41 -2.19 -18.14
N ASP A 268 0.93 -3.26 -18.74
CA ASP A 268 0.32 -4.61 -18.70
C ASP A 268 0.76 -5.44 -17.48
N HIS A 269 1.24 -4.79 -16.41
CA HIS A 269 1.77 -5.48 -15.24
C HIS A 269 1.12 -5.00 -13.93
N ALA A 270 0.98 -5.93 -12.99
CA ALA A 270 0.61 -5.68 -11.60
C ALA A 270 1.84 -5.84 -10.71
N LEU A 271 2.11 -4.84 -9.88
CA LEU A 271 3.06 -4.92 -8.76
C LEU A 271 2.28 -5.23 -7.50
N ILE A 272 2.64 -6.28 -6.78
CA ILE A 272 1.88 -6.80 -5.65
C ILE A 272 2.80 -7.02 -4.45
N THR A 273 2.43 -6.48 -3.29
CA THR A 273 3.13 -6.79 -2.04
C THR A 273 2.74 -8.16 -1.51
N LEU A 274 3.71 -8.90 -0.99
CA LEU A 274 3.57 -10.21 -0.38
C LEU A 274 4.10 -10.17 1.04
N SER A 275 3.33 -10.74 1.95
CA SER A 275 3.69 -10.92 3.37
C SER A 275 3.66 -12.39 3.73
N LYS A 276 4.48 -12.78 4.72
CA LYS A 276 4.30 -14.07 5.39
C LYS A 276 3.01 -14.03 6.22
N PRO A 277 2.23 -15.13 6.28
CA PRO A 277 1.03 -15.22 7.10
C PRO A 277 1.33 -14.95 8.58
N ARG A 278 0.40 -14.29 9.29
CA ARG A 278 0.53 -14.04 10.74
C ARG A 278 0.13 -15.28 11.55
N ASN A 279 0.66 -15.37 12.76
CA ASN A 279 0.00 -16.10 13.84
C ASN A 279 -1.18 -15.26 14.39
N GLY A 280 -2.30 -15.87 14.80
CA GLY A 280 -3.44 -15.18 15.42
C GLY A 280 -4.61 -14.87 14.47
N THR A 281 -5.08 -13.62 14.39
CA THR A 281 -6.32 -13.23 13.67
C THR A 281 -6.35 -13.56 12.17
N PHE A 282 -5.18 -13.86 11.57
CA PHE A 282 -5.02 -14.21 10.16
C PHE A 282 -4.63 -15.67 9.93
N ALA A 283 -4.54 -16.50 10.99
CA ALA A 283 -4.28 -17.93 10.89
C ALA A 283 -5.53 -18.69 10.40
N GLY A 284 -5.41 -19.75 9.60
CA GLY A 284 -6.57 -20.50 9.10
C GLY A 284 -7.37 -19.76 8.02
N LEU A 285 -6.70 -18.92 7.22
CA LEU A 285 -7.23 -18.44 5.95
C LEU A 285 -7.04 -19.49 4.86
N PRO A 286 -7.87 -19.51 3.80
CA PRO A 286 -7.75 -20.48 2.69
C PRO A 286 -6.35 -20.57 2.06
N LEU A 287 -5.59 -19.47 2.08
CA LEU A 287 -4.20 -19.39 1.61
C LEU A 287 -3.29 -20.45 2.24
N GLU A 288 -3.43 -20.73 3.53
CA GLU A 288 -2.59 -21.71 4.23
C GLU A 288 -2.74 -23.11 3.61
N GLN A 289 -3.99 -23.54 3.42
CA GLN A 289 -4.28 -24.80 2.75
C GLN A 289 -3.83 -24.81 1.28
N ALA A 290 -3.97 -23.68 0.58
CA ALA A 290 -3.56 -23.56 -0.82
C ALA A 290 -2.04 -23.68 -1.00
N LEU A 291 -1.26 -23.15 -0.06
CA LEU A 291 0.20 -23.26 0.00
C LEU A 291 0.63 -24.71 0.26
N ASP A 292 0.03 -25.37 1.25
CA ASP A 292 0.30 -26.77 1.59
C ASP A 292 0.04 -27.70 0.41
N GLN A 293 -1.10 -27.55 -0.26
CA GLN A 293 -1.46 -28.33 -1.44
C GLN A 293 -0.47 -28.16 -2.61
N ARG A 294 0.18 -26.99 -2.69
CA ARG A 294 1.17 -26.67 -3.74
C ARG A 294 2.60 -26.97 -3.31
N GLY A 295 2.83 -27.39 -2.06
CA GLY A 295 4.17 -27.62 -1.51
C GLY A 295 5.04 -26.36 -1.55
N CYS A 296 4.45 -25.18 -1.35
CA CYS A 296 5.13 -23.90 -1.44
C CYS A 296 5.10 -23.17 -0.10
N GLU A 297 6.17 -22.45 0.23
CA GLU A 297 6.20 -21.56 1.40
C GLU A 297 5.86 -20.12 1.02
N ALA A 298 5.23 -19.40 1.95
CA ALA A 298 5.02 -17.97 1.78
C ALA A 298 6.32 -17.17 1.92
N TRP A 299 6.46 -16.10 1.15
CA TRP A 299 7.61 -15.20 1.23
C TRP A 299 7.16 -13.73 1.31
N CYS A 300 8.11 -12.87 1.71
CA CYS A 300 7.90 -11.43 1.89
C CYS A 300 8.60 -10.67 0.77
N GLY A 301 7.93 -9.72 0.13
CA GLY A 301 8.52 -8.97 -0.99
C GLY A 301 7.49 -8.42 -1.98
N VAL A 302 7.96 -8.00 -3.15
CA VAL A 302 7.12 -7.50 -4.24
C VAL A 302 7.22 -8.44 -5.43
N ALA A 303 6.09 -8.88 -5.96
CA ALA A 303 6.00 -9.65 -7.20
C ALA A 303 5.47 -8.77 -8.34
N ILE A 304 5.99 -8.97 -9.54
CA ILE A 304 5.54 -8.31 -10.76
C ILE A 304 4.87 -9.37 -11.64
N VAL A 305 3.57 -9.23 -11.86
CA VAL A 305 2.72 -10.16 -12.61
C VAL A 305 2.39 -9.54 -13.96
N ASN A 306 2.60 -10.29 -15.03
CA ASN A 306 2.09 -9.93 -16.35
C ASN A 306 0.58 -10.24 -16.43
N LEU A 307 -0.25 -9.24 -16.68
CA LEU A 307 -1.71 -9.33 -16.56
C LEU A 307 -2.36 -10.24 -17.61
N SER A 308 -1.77 -10.38 -18.79
CA SER A 308 -2.33 -11.20 -19.87
C SER A 308 -2.07 -12.70 -19.68
N SER A 309 -0.90 -13.04 -19.15
CA SER A 309 -0.48 -14.43 -18.92
C SER A 309 -0.70 -14.93 -17.50
N GLY A 310 -0.81 -14.02 -16.52
CA GLY A 310 -0.84 -14.37 -15.10
C GLY A 310 0.53 -14.77 -14.52
N ALA A 311 1.60 -14.72 -15.31
CA ALA A 311 2.93 -15.13 -14.87
C ALA A 311 3.59 -14.07 -13.98
N ILE A 312 4.24 -14.51 -12.90
CA ILE A 312 5.20 -13.68 -12.16
C ILE A 312 6.47 -13.56 -13.02
N VAL A 313 6.71 -12.38 -13.57
CA VAL A 313 7.84 -12.11 -14.48
C VAL A 313 9.08 -11.67 -13.73
N GLU A 314 8.94 -10.92 -12.64
CA GLU A 314 10.04 -10.41 -11.83
C GLU A 314 9.64 -10.29 -10.36
N TRP A 315 10.62 -10.23 -9.46
CA TRP A 315 10.38 -10.11 -8.03
C TRP A 315 11.53 -9.45 -7.27
N LEU A 316 11.19 -8.87 -6.11
CA LEU A 316 12.10 -8.46 -5.05
C LEU A 316 11.67 -9.15 -3.77
N ARG A 317 12.58 -9.87 -3.10
CA ARG A 317 12.33 -10.63 -1.88
C ARG A 317 13.09 -10.06 -0.70
N LEU A 318 12.43 -10.05 0.45
CA LEU A 318 12.98 -9.65 1.74
C LEU A 318 13.08 -10.87 2.66
N GLU A 319 14.22 -11.01 3.31
CA GLU A 319 14.49 -12.04 4.31
C GLU A 319 15.04 -11.39 5.60
N GLY A 320 14.71 -11.97 6.75
CA GLY A 320 15.05 -11.42 8.06
C GLY A 320 13.82 -10.86 8.77
N ASP A 321 13.98 -9.69 9.40
CA ASP A 321 13.01 -9.18 10.38
C ASP A 321 11.75 -8.59 9.75
N ILE A 322 11.81 -8.18 8.48
CA ILE A 322 10.63 -7.74 7.72
C ILE A 322 9.94 -8.95 7.11
N THR A 323 8.78 -9.29 7.67
CA THR A 323 7.95 -10.39 7.19
C THR A 323 6.62 -9.90 6.63
N GLU A 324 6.28 -8.62 6.82
CA GLU A 324 5.05 -8.04 6.35
C GLU A 324 5.27 -6.73 5.59
N LEU A 325 4.66 -6.67 4.41
CA LEU A 325 4.51 -5.48 3.59
C LEU A 325 3.07 -5.01 3.59
N PHE A 326 2.88 -3.76 3.19
CA PHE A 326 1.58 -3.13 3.17
C PHE A 326 1.23 -2.65 1.77
N ASP A 327 1.54 -1.41 1.39
CA ASP A 327 1.13 -0.85 0.10
C ASP A 327 2.28 -0.77 -0.91
N VAL A 328 1.97 -0.59 -2.20
CA VAL A 328 2.93 -0.40 -3.30
C VAL A 328 2.40 0.58 -4.33
N VAL A 329 3.29 1.40 -4.88
CA VAL A 329 3.01 2.29 -6.01
C VAL A 329 4.10 2.16 -7.08
N ALA A 330 3.69 2.21 -8.34
CA ALA A 330 4.61 2.40 -9.44
C ALA A 330 4.99 3.88 -9.57
N LEU A 331 6.20 4.15 -10.04
CA LEU A 331 6.75 5.48 -10.28
C LEU A 331 7.20 5.61 -11.74
N PRO A 332 6.26 5.89 -12.67
CA PRO A 332 6.57 6.03 -14.08
C PRO A 332 7.48 7.22 -14.37
N GLY A 333 8.43 7.04 -15.28
CA GLY A 333 9.39 8.06 -15.70
C GLY A 333 10.53 8.34 -14.72
N ILE A 334 10.53 7.69 -13.55
CA ILE A 334 11.58 7.83 -12.52
C ILE A 334 12.39 6.53 -12.52
N ARG A 335 13.72 6.62 -12.62
CA ARG A 335 14.60 5.43 -12.66
C ARG A 335 15.26 5.15 -11.32
N ARG A 336 15.59 6.19 -10.56
CA ARG A 336 16.39 6.15 -9.32
C ARG A 336 15.78 7.11 -8.30
N PRO A 337 14.65 6.73 -7.68
CA PRO A 337 14.06 7.52 -6.62
C PRO A 337 14.86 7.39 -5.31
N MET A 338 14.93 8.48 -4.56
CA MET A 338 15.24 8.46 -3.13
C MET A 338 14.28 9.36 -2.36
N SER A 339 14.20 9.16 -1.04
CA SER A 339 13.54 10.06 -0.11
C SER A 339 14.51 10.51 0.97
N LEU A 340 14.29 11.70 1.52
CA LEU A 340 14.88 12.11 2.79
C LEU A 340 14.01 11.63 3.95
N GLY A 341 14.65 11.31 5.08
CA GLY A 341 13.98 10.80 6.27
C GLY A 341 13.45 11.92 7.16
N VAL A 342 12.34 11.68 7.85
CA VAL A 342 11.84 12.61 8.86
C VAL A 342 12.88 12.70 9.99
N GLY A 343 13.38 13.91 10.25
CA GLY A 343 14.39 14.15 11.28
C GLY A 343 15.82 13.76 10.89
N SER A 344 16.09 13.42 9.62
CA SER A 344 17.46 13.17 9.17
C SER A 344 18.26 14.50 9.07
N PRO A 345 19.58 14.50 9.30
CA PRO A 345 20.41 15.69 9.11
C PRO A 345 20.28 16.29 7.70
N GLU A 346 20.22 15.43 6.68
CA GLU A 346 20.05 15.85 5.28
C GLU A 346 18.76 16.62 5.08
N LEU A 347 17.66 16.22 5.73
CA LEU A 347 16.40 16.95 5.66
C LEU A 347 16.54 18.37 6.25
N MET A 348 17.26 18.51 7.37
CA MET A 348 17.45 19.80 8.04
C MET A 348 18.22 20.79 7.17
N ASP A 349 19.20 20.30 6.41
CA ASP A 349 20.03 21.12 5.53
C ASP A 349 19.41 21.32 4.13
N THR A 350 18.38 20.54 3.76
CA THR A 350 17.73 20.61 2.45
C THR A 350 16.65 21.70 2.39
N ILE A 351 17.10 22.94 2.23
CA ILE A 351 16.25 24.12 2.11
C ILE A 351 16.08 24.49 0.62
N THR A 352 14.84 24.50 0.13
CA THR A 352 14.49 24.98 -1.22
C THR A 352 13.48 26.11 -1.12
N PHE A 353 13.56 27.09 -2.02
CA PHE A 353 12.66 28.26 -2.07
C PHE A 353 12.31 28.60 -3.51
N ARG A 354 11.14 29.23 -3.72
CA ARG A 354 10.79 29.81 -5.03
C ARG A 354 11.49 31.16 -5.14
N ALA A 355 12.20 31.36 -6.24
CA ALA A 355 12.80 32.66 -6.58
C ALA A 355 11.73 33.67 -7.01
#